data_AF-A0A7C9PT48-F1
#
_entry.id   AF-A0A7C9PT48-F1
#
_cell.length_a   1.000
_cell.length_b   1.000
_cell.length_c   1.000
_cell.angle_alpha   90.00
_cell.angle_beta   90.00
_cell.angle_gamma   90.00
#
_symmetry.space_group_name_H-M   'P 1'
#
loop_
_entity.id
_entity.type
_entity.pdbx_description
1 polymer ?
#
loop_
_entity_poly.entity_id
_entity_poly.type
_entity_poly.pdbx_seq_one_letter_code
_entity_poly.pdbx_strand_id
1 'polypeptide(L)'
;MSVSYKSTITVEVSRADNRLAILLNPDSEDKRFTVYSYEANADVNPGATIDLSGILDSIGGSGNLVFIGSNFAYTGQFEVSVKADGEQVWSINEGIAPWSSKQWTVQIDKAAA
;
A
#
# COMPACT_ATOMS: atom_id res chain seq x y z
N MET A 1 2.89 3.69 12.45
CA MET A 1 3.83 2.57 12.31
C MET A 1 4.87 2.97 11.27
N SER A 2 6.15 2.71 11.52
CA SER A 2 7.23 2.93 10.54
C SER A 2 7.85 1.59 10.16
N VAL A 3 8.24 1.46 8.89
CA VAL A 3 8.98 0.33 8.34
C VAL A 3 10.27 0.84 7.70
N SER A 4 11.35 0.10 7.89
CA SER A 4 12.64 0.41 7.26
C SER A 4 12.96 -0.58 6.15
N TYR A 5 13.60 -0.10 5.08
CA TYR A 5 14.09 -0.93 3.97
C TYR A 5 15.49 -0.49 3.56
N LYS A 6 16.29 -1.40 2.98
CA LYS A 6 17.66 -1.11 2.52
C LYS A 6 17.73 -0.96 1.00
N SER A 7 17.10 -1.89 0.29
CA SER A 7 17.26 -2.03 -1.15
C SER A 7 15.93 -2.11 -1.89
N THR A 8 14.98 -2.89 -1.38
CA THR A 8 13.70 -3.09 -2.08
C THR A 8 12.52 -2.87 -1.15
N ILE A 9 11.45 -2.32 -1.72
CA ILE A 9 10.21 -2.07 -1.00
C ILE A 9 9.04 -2.23 -1.98
N THR A 10 8.18 -3.19 -1.68
CA THR A 10 7.06 -3.56 -2.54
C THR A 10 5.77 -3.61 -1.75
N VAL A 11 4.66 -3.35 -2.44
CA VAL A 11 3.31 -3.57 -1.90
C VAL A 11 2.67 -4.69 -2.71
N GLU A 12 2.26 -5.75 -2.04
CA GLU A 12 1.52 -6.86 -2.65
C GLU A 12 0.06 -6.79 -2.23
N VAL A 13 -0.84 -6.75 -3.21
CA VAL A 13 -2.28 -6.80 -3.01
C VAL A 13 -2.77 -8.20 -3.36
N SER A 14 -2.92 -9.02 -2.33
CA SER A 14 -3.40 -10.41 -2.46
C SER A 14 -4.93 -10.46 -2.56
N ARG A 15 -5.65 -9.49 -1.98
CA ARG A 15 -7.11 -9.37 -2.11
C ARG A 15 -7.61 -7.96 -1.83
N ALA A 16 -8.62 -7.50 -2.55
CA ALA A 16 -9.29 -6.22 -2.29
C ALA A 16 -10.72 -6.17 -2.87
N ASP A 17 -11.70 -6.86 -2.25
CA ASP A 17 -13.04 -7.17 -2.81
C ASP A 17 -13.88 -6.01 -3.40
N ASN A 18 -13.46 -4.74 -3.23
CA ASN A 18 -14.11 -3.58 -3.82
C ASN A 18 -13.03 -2.58 -4.32
N ARG A 19 -12.85 -1.46 -3.62
CA ARG A 19 -11.89 -0.43 -4.04
C ARG A 19 -10.79 -0.25 -3.01
N LEU A 20 -9.55 -0.35 -3.46
CA LEU A 20 -8.36 -0.02 -2.70
C LEU A 20 -7.58 1.09 -3.42
N ALA A 21 -7.39 2.22 -2.76
CA ALA A 21 -6.44 3.24 -3.21
C ALA A 21 -5.20 3.23 -2.31
N ILE A 22 -4.02 3.28 -2.91
CA ILE A 22 -2.73 3.39 -2.24
C ILE A 22 -2.09 4.69 -2.72
N LEU A 23 -1.79 5.58 -1.79
CA LEU A 23 -1.14 6.85 -2.06
C LEU A 23 0.25 6.83 -1.46
N LEU A 24 1.26 7.21 -2.23
CA LEU A 24 2.59 7.49 -1.73
C LEU A 24 2.78 9.00 -1.60
N ASN A 25 2.87 9.47 -0.35
CA ASN A 25 3.16 10.85 -0.01
C ASN A 25 4.65 10.97 0.35
N PRO A 26 5.49 11.56 -0.51
CA PRO A 26 6.92 11.74 -0.22
C PRO A 26 7.14 12.66 0.97
N ASP A 27 8.19 12.40 1.74
CA ASP A 27 8.66 13.31 2.79
C ASP A 27 9.59 14.38 2.17
N SER A 28 9.04 15.18 1.25
CA SER A 28 9.79 16.23 0.56
C SER A 28 8.87 17.29 -0.02
N GLU A 29 9.24 18.56 0.13
CA GLU A 29 8.44 19.72 -0.29
C GLU A 29 8.23 19.82 -1.81
N ASP A 30 9.18 19.31 -2.61
CA ASP A 30 9.19 19.47 -4.07
C ASP A 30 8.69 18.24 -4.85
N LYS A 31 8.15 17.23 -4.16
CA LYS A 31 7.92 15.91 -4.78
C LYS A 31 6.44 15.58 -4.91
N ARG A 32 6.09 15.01 -6.07
CA ARG A 32 4.73 14.67 -6.45
C ARG A 32 4.30 13.38 -5.75
N PHE A 33 3.04 13.32 -5.33
CA PHE A 33 2.43 12.07 -4.86
C PHE A 33 2.06 11.19 -6.06
N THR A 34 2.13 9.88 -5.89
CA THR A 34 1.62 8.91 -6.87
C THR A 34 0.45 8.16 -6.27
N VAL A 35 -0.62 8.02 -7.03
CA VAL A 35 -1.83 7.27 -6.64
C VAL A 35 -1.87 5.98 -7.43
N TYR A 36 -1.91 4.87 -6.71
CA TYR A 36 -2.17 3.55 -7.25
C TYR A 36 -3.58 3.17 -6.85
N SER A 37 -4.48 3.03 -7.82
CA SER A 37 -5.81 2.50 -7.56
C SER A 37 -5.84 1.06 -8.01
N TYR A 38 -6.30 0.18 -7.12
CA TYR A 38 -6.63 -1.19 -7.43
C TYR A 38 -8.11 -1.41 -7.17
N GLU A 39 -8.80 -1.95 -8.16
CA GLU A 39 -10.18 -2.40 -8.02
C GLU A 39 -10.16 -3.92 -8.08
N ALA A 40 -10.68 -4.57 -7.05
CA ALA A 40 -11.04 -5.97 -7.16
C ALA A 40 -12.55 -6.08 -7.00
N ASN A 41 -13.10 -6.97 -7.79
CA ASN A 41 -14.50 -7.25 -7.90
C ASN A 41 -14.57 -8.78 -7.80
N ALA A 42 -15.75 -9.36 -7.58
CA ALA A 42 -15.92 -10.81 -7.48
C ALA A 42 -15.31 -11.63 -8.65
N ASP A 43 -14.94 -10.95 -9.75
CA ASP A 43 -14.40 -11.53 -10.99
C ASP A 43 -12.92 -11.13 -11.31
N VAL A 44 -12.20 -10.38 -10.46
CA VAL A 44 -10.86 -9.83 -10.80
C VAL A 44 -9.74 -10.52 -10.02
N ASN A 45 -8.81 -11.11 -10.80
CA ASN A 45 -7.62 -11.85 -10.40
C ASN A 45 -6.81 -11.18 -9.25
N PRO A 46 -6.44 -11.92 -8.19
CA PRO A 46 -5.51 -11.42 -7.17
C PRO A 46 -4.05 -11.39 -7.66
N GLY A 47 -3.22 -10.54 -7.05
CA GLY A 47 -1.75 -10.63 -7.17
C GLY A 47 -1.02 -9.42 -7.76
N ALA A 48 -1.53 -8.19 -7.57
CA ALA A 48 -0.79 -7.01 -8.00
C ALA A 48 0.39 -6.74 -7.05
N THR A 49 1.60 -6.63 -7.62
CA THR A 49 2.79 -6.17 -6.89
C THR A 49 3.20 -4.80 -7.42
N ILE A 50 3.26 -3.82 -6.52
CA ILE A 50 3.73 -2.47 -6.80
C ILE A 50 5.14 -2.35 -6.25
N ASP A 51 6.13 -2.17 -7.13
CA ASP A 51 7.50 -1.88 -6.73
C ASP A 51 7.65 -0.37 -6.53
N LEU A 52 7.98 0.02 -5.29
CA LEU A 52 8.16 1.41 -4.90
C LEU A 52 9.63 1.80 -4.83
N SER A 53 10.57 0.88 -5.02
CA SER A 53 12.00 1.07 -4.74
C SER A 53 12.58 2.22 -5.55
N GLY A 54 12.40 2.21 -6.87
CA GLY A 54 12.90 3.28 -7.74
C GLY A 54 12.21 4.63 -7.50
N ILE A 55 10.94 4.60 -7.10
CA ILE A 55 10.18 5.82 -6.80
C ILE A 55 10.68 6.43 -5.51
N LEU A 56 10.77 5.64 -4.44
CA LEU A 56 11.31 6.05 -3.15
C LEU A 56 12.74 6.57 -3.26
N ASP A 57 13.59 5.93 -4.06
CA ASP A 57 14.93 6.41 -4.36
C ASP A 57 14.93 7.79 -5.03
N SER A 58 14.02 8.04 -5.98
CA SER A 58 13.85 9.36 -6.58
C SER A 58 13.32 10.41 -5.59
N ILE A 59 12.54 9.96 -4.58
CA ILE A 59 11.93 10.85 -3.59
C ILE A 59 12.69 11.03 -2.28
N GLY A 60 13.93 10.55 -2.19
CA GLY A 60 14.82 10.80 -1.04
C GLY A 60 14.80 9.69 0.00
N GLY A 61 14.17 8.56 -0.32
CA GLY A 61 14.21 7.34 0.46
C GLY A 61 13.09 7.21 1.50
N SER A 62 12.32 8.27 1.78
CA SER A 62 11.25 8.24 2.77
C SER A 62 9.90 8.76 2.26
N GLY A 63 8.83 8.32 2.90
CA GLY A 63 7.48 8.76 2.62
C GLY A 63 6.43 8.00 3.42
N ASN A 64 5.17 8.41 3.27
CA ASN A 64 4.02 7.76 3.87
C ASN A 64 3.19 7.06 2.80
N LEU A 65 2.96 5.76 2.99
CA LEU A 65 1.93 5.04 2.28
C LEU A 65 0.60 5.20 3.01
N VAL A 66 -0.43 5.61 2.28
CA VAL A 66 -1.81 5.69 2.76
C VAL A 66 -2.64 4.70 1.96
N PHE A 67 -3.31 3.80 2.66
CA PHE A 67 -4.21 2.79 2.09
C PHE A 67 -5.63 3.17 2.43
N ILE A 68 -6.51 3.23 1.45
CA ILE A 68 -7.94 3.52 1.62
C ILE A 68 -8.72 2.37 1.01
N GLY A 69 -9.31 1.54 1.87
CA GLY A 69 -10.23 0.48 1.45
C GLY A 69 -11.67 0.96 1.59
N SER A 70 -12.45 0.84 0.53
CA SER A 70 -13.87 1.20 0.52
C SER A 70 -14.70 -0.02 0.11
N ASN A 71 -15.55 -0.49 1.01
CA ASN A 71 -16.48 -1.59 0.75
C ASN A 71 -17.84 -1.02 0.34
N PHE A 72 -18.22 -1.29 -0.90
CA PHE A 72 -19.49 -0.93 -1.50
C PHE A 72 -20.31 -2.17 -1.88
N ALA A 73 -20.19 -3.25 -1.11
CA ALA A 73 -20.87 -4.51 -1.32
C ALA A 73 -21.04 -5.31 -0.01
N TYR A 74 -21.66 -6.49 -0.11
CA TYR A 74 -21.86 -7.40 1.04
C TYR A 74 -20.59 -8.14 1.46
N THR A 75 -19.57 -8.25 0.58
CA THR A 75 -18.24 -8.81 0.89
C THR A 75 -17.21 -7.69 0.80
N GLY A 76 -16.19 -7.71 1.68
CA GLY A 76 -15.30 -6.55 1.87
C GLY A 76 -13.97 -6.92 2.47
N GLN A 77 -13.38 -8.04 2.05
CA GLN A 77 -12.07 -8.48 2.55
C GLN A 77 -10.93 -7.77 1.82
N PHE A 78 -9.95 -7.29 2.60
CA PHE A 78 -8.73 -6.68 2.11
C PHE A 78 -7.52 -7.40 2.69
N GLU A 79 -6.63 -7.86 1.81
CA GLU A 79 -5.37 -8.52 2.12
C GLU A 79 -4.26 -7.84 1.33
N VAL A 80 -3.43 -7.07 2.05
CA VAL A 80 -2.35 -6.27 1.49
C VAL A 80 -1.12 -6.47 2.35
N SER A 81 0.06 -6.62 1.76
CA SER A 81 1.32 -6.66 2.50
C SER A 81 2.31 -5.65 1.95
N VAL A 82 3.11 -5.08 2.84
CA VAL A 82 4.29 -4.29 2.51
C VAL A 82 5.49 -5.19 2.80
N LYS A 83 6.35 -5.38 1.79
CA LYS A 83 7.57 -6.17 1.90
C LYS A 83 8.79 -5.28 1.73
N ALA A 84 9.65 -5.25 2.74
CA ALA A 84 10.95 -4.60 2.69
C ALA A 84 12.03 -5.68 2.54
N ASP A 85 12.89 -5.53 1.54
CA ASP A 85 14.01 -6.47 1.30
C ASP A 85 13.56 -7.94 1.16
N GLY A 86 12.36 -8.15 0.61
CA GLY A 86 11.75 -9.46 0.41
C GLY A 86 10.96 -9.98 1.62
N GLU A 87 11.07 -9.36 2.79
CA GLU A 87 10.37 -9.77 4.01
C GLU A 87 9.09 -8.95 4.23
N GLN A 88 8.00 -9.62 4.60
CA GLN A 88 6.77 -8.94 5.00
C GLN A 88 6.99 -8.21 6.32
N VAL A 89 6.91 -6.87 6.28
CA VAL A 89 7.11 -5.99 7.44
C VAL A 89 5.82 -5.39 7.97
N TRP A 90 4.78 -5.37 7.14
CA TRP A 90 3.46 -4.89 7.52
C TRP A 90 2.36 -5.49 6.64
N SER A 91 1.14 -5.59 7.16
CA SER A 91 0.00 -6.11 6.40
C SER A 91 -1.35 -5.63 6.91
N ILE A 92 -2.32 -5.59 5.99
CA ILE A 92 -3.76 -5.55 6.25
C ILE A 92 -4.28 -6.96 5.98
N ASN A 93 -5.05 -7.52 6.90
CA ASN A 93 -5.88 -8.70 6.67
C ASN A 93 -7.19 -8.47 7.45
N GLU A 94 -8.12 -7.76 6.81
CA GLU A 94 -9.30 -7.24 7.50
C GLU A 94 -10.52 -7.19 6.58
N GLY A 95 -11.68 -7.54 7.14
CA GLY A 95 -12.99 -7.30 6.53
C GLY A 95 -13.52 -5.93 6.93
N ILE A 96 -13.88 -5.11 5.95
CA ILE A 96 -14.57 -3.83 6.15
C ILE A 96 -16.08 -4.07 6.02
N ALA A 97 -16.88 -3.45 6.90
CA ALA A 97 -18.33 -3.57 6.86
C ALA A 97 -18.93 -3.00 5.55
N PRO A 98 -20.09 -3.50 5.08
CA PRO A 98 -20.77 -2.96 3.91
C PRO A 98 -21.01 -1.46 3.99
N TRP A 99 -20.86 -0.76 2.87
CA TRP A 99 -21.06 0.69 2.74
C TRP A 99 -20.20 1.53 3.69
N SER A 100 -18.97 1.09 3.93
CA SER A 100 -18.03 1.80 4.80
C SER A 100 -16.63 1.84 4.21
N SER A 101 -15.76 2.64 4.81
CA SER A 101 -14.37 2.78 4.40
C SER A 101 -13.46 2.79 5.60
N LYS A 102 -12.23 2.32 5.39
CA LYS A 102 -11.17 2.36 6.39
C LYS A 102 -9.87 2.85 5.76
N GLN A 103 -9.09 3.57 6.55
CA GLN A 103 -7.78 4.05 6.16
C GLN A 103 -6.72 3.41 7.05
N TRP A 104 -5.58 3.09 6.43
CA TRP A 104 -4.35 2.70 7.13
C TRP A 104 -3.19 3.52 6.60
N THR A 105 -2.18 3.74 7.44
CA THR A 105 -0.99 4.50 7.08
C THR A 105 0.26 3.79 7.57
N VAL A 106 1.28 3.75 6.71
CA VAL A 106 2.62 3.22 7.01
C VAL A 106 3.66 4.26 6.60
N GLN A 107 4.49 4.68 7.55
CA GLN A 107 5.67 5.45 7.23
C GLN A 107 6.77 4.50 6.74
N ILE A 108 7.48 4.88 5.69
CA ILE A 108 8.58 4.12 5.10
C ILE A 108 9.83 4.98 5.16
N ASP A 109 10.92 4.41 5.63
CA ASP A 109 12.21 5.10 5.76
C ASP A 109 13.33 4.22 5.19
N LYS A 110 14.14 4.76 4.28
CA LYS A 110 15.34 4.04 3.81
C LYS A 110 16.36 4.01 4.94
N ALA A 111 16.83 2.82 5.30
CA ALA A 111 17.92 2.68 6.25
C ALA A 111 19.18 3.34 5.70
N ALA A 112 19.91 4.06 6.55
CA ALA A 112 21.24 4.55 6.20
C ALA A 112 22.14 3.35 5.82
N ALA A 113 22.91 3.51 4.75
CA ALA A 113 23.88 2.53 4.29
C ALA A 113 25.01 2.31 5.32
#